data_AF-A0AAU4UP27-F1
#
_entry.id   AF-A0AAU4UP27-F1
#
_cell.length_a   1.000
_cell.length_b   1.000
_cell.length_c   1.000
_cell.angle_alpha   90.00
_cell.angle_beta   90.00
_cell.angle_gamma   90.00
#
_symmetry.space_group_name_H-M   'P 1'
#
loop_
_entity.id
_entity.type
_entity.pdbx_description
1 polymer ?
#
loop_
_entity_poly.entity_id
_entity_poly.type
_entity_poly.pdbx_seq_one_letter_code
_entity_poly.pdbx_strand_id
1 'polypeptide(L)'
;MGVRVGEITAPVIHDAELFHRDLWRLIPRVEQLAGHFSEENVPAKVALAGVGEARRRLDEIERAGLTGEFERVKRLARSVVALCDHHENLTGAAP
;
A
#
# COMPACT_ATOMS: atom_id res chain seq x y z
N MET A 1 1.13 -47.45 10.33
CA MET A 1 1.18 -46.15 11.02
C MET A 1 2.16 -45.26 10.29
N GLY A 2 1.68 -44.45 9.35
CA GLY A 2 2.48 -43.43 8.66
C GLY A 2 1.96 -42.07 9.08
N VAL A 3 2.78 -41.32 9.81
CA VAL A 3 2.44 -39.97 10.27
C VAL A 3 2.28 -39.08 9.04
N ARG A 4 1.11 -38.45 8.92
CA ARG A 4 0.84 -37.45 7.87
C ARG A 4 1.74 -36.25 8.13
N VAL A 5 2.53 -35.87 7.13
CA VAL A 5 3.22 -34.60 7.09
C VAL A 5 2.14 -33.53 7.15
N GLY A 6 1.99 -32.89 8.30
CA GLY A 6 1.10 -31.75 8.46
C GLY A 6 1.60 -30.63 7.57
N GLU A 7 0.73 -30.16 6.68
CA GLU A 7 0.91 -28.89 5.98
C GLU A 7 1.14 -27.80 7.02
N ILE A 8 2.36 -27.26 7.04
CA ILE A 8 2.61 -25.97 7.69
C ILE A 8 2.05 -24.92 6.74
N THR A 9 0.75 -24.67 6.84
CA THR A 9 0.12 -23.51 6.21
C THR A 9 0.73 -22.25 6.82
N ALA A 10 1.43 -21.50 5.97
CA ALA A 10 2.34 -20.42 6.33
C ALA A 10 1.64 -19.23 7.03
N PRO A 11 2.28 -18.59 8.03
CA PRO A 11 1.83 -17.30 8.58
C PRO A 11 2.01 -16.11 7.61
N VAL A 12 2.63 -16.30 6.44
CA VAL A 12 3.02 -15.23 5.50
C VAL A 12 1.84 -14.64 4.71
N ILE A 13 0.75 -15.42 4.53
CA ILE A 13 -0.38 -15.01 3.68
C ILE A 13 -1.24 -13.90 4.32
N HIS A 14 -1.18 -13.69 5.63
CA HIS A 14 -2.05 -12.70 6.31
C HIS A 14 -1.59 -11.24 6.15
N ASP A 15 -0.29 -10.97 6.06
CA ASP A 15 0.22 -9.59 6.05
C ASP A 15 -0.01 -8.89 4.71
N ALA A 16 0.04 -9.62 3.60
CA ALA A 16 -0.20 -9.08 2.27
C ALA A 16 -1.64 -8.55 2.12
N GLU A 17 -2.62 -9.32 2.60
CA GLU A 17 -4.04 -8.95 2.58
C GLU A 17 -4.33 -7.72 3.47
N LEU A 18 -3.60 -7.58 4.58
CA LEU A 18 -3.72 -6.39 5.44
C LEU A 18 -3.25 -5.13 4.71
N PHE A 19 -2.05 -5.14 4.12
CA PHE A 19 -1.57 -3.97 3.39
C PHE A 19 -2.42 -3.66 2.16
N HIS A 20 -2.92 -4.68 1.46
CA HIS A 20 -3.83 -4.50 0.35
C HIS A 20 -5.10 -3.75 0.79
N ARG A 21 -5.77 -4.24 1.85
CA ARG A 21 -6.96 -3.61 2.43
C ARG A 21 -6.68 -2.18 2.92
N ASP A 22 -5.54 -1.95 3.55
CA ASP A 22 -5.20 -0.62 4.07
C ASP A 22 -4.97 0.38 2.93
N LEU A 23 -4.34 -0.04 1.82
CA LEU A 23 -4.22 0.77 0.61
C LEU A 23 -5.58 1.09 -0.03
N TRP A 24 -6.51 0.13 -0.09
CA TRP A 24 -7.88 0.36 -0.58
C TRP A 24 -8.63 1.44 0.23
N ARG A 25 -8.26 1.64 1.49
CA ARG A 25 -8.83 2.69 2.35
C ARG A 25 -8.08 4.02 2.22
N LEU A 26 -6.74 3.98 2.19
CA LEU A 26 -5.91 5.18 2.17
C LEU A 26 -5.95 5.91 0.83
N ILE A 27 -5.92 5.19 -0.29
CA ILE A 27 -5.93 5.78 -1.65
C ILE A 27 -7.08 6.79 -1.82
N PRO A 28 -8.37 6.40 -1.68
CA PRO A 28 -9.47 7.34 -1.91
C PRO A 28 -9.45 8.51 -0.92
N ARG A 29 -8.96 8.29 0.30
CA ARG A 29 -8.87 9.35 1.31
C ARG A 29 -7.82 10.40 0.95
N VAL A 30 -6.64 9.96 0.49
CA VAL A 30 -5.57 10.87 0.05
C VAL A 30 -5.99 11.62 -1.21
N GLU A 31 -6.63 10.96 -2.16
CA GLU A 31 -7.18 11.61 -3.36
C GLU A 31 -8.21 12.70 -2.99
N GLN A 32 -9.13 12.39 -2.08
CA GLN A 32 -10.11 13.36 -1.59
C GLN A 32 -9.43 14.57 -0.92
N LEU A 33 -8.45 14.35 -0.06
CA LEU A 33 -7.73 15.44 0.61
C LEU A 33 -6.97 16.31 -0.39
N ALA A 34 -6.23 15.68 -1.30
CA ALA A 34 -5.47 16.38 -2.34
C ALA A 34 -6.38 17.23 -3.25
N GLY A 35 -7.61 16.77 -3.50
CA GLY A 35 -8.60 17.49 -4.31
C GLY A 35 -9.08 18.83 -3.72
N HIS A 36 -8.79 19.14 -2.45
CA HIS A 36 -9.09 20.46 -1.86
C HIS A 36 -8.02 21.51 -2.11
N PHE A 37 -6.86 21.13 -2.63
CA PHE A 37 -5.75 22.03 -2.89
C PHE A 37 -5.73 22.48 -4.36
N SER A 38 -5.07 23.62 -4.61
CA SER A 38 -4.84 24.08 -5.99
C SER A 38 -3.99 23.08 -6.77
N GLU A 39 -4.15 23.07 -8.09
CA GLU A 39 -3.35 22.22 -8.98
C GLU A 39 -1.85 22.52 -8.92
N GLU A 40 -1.41 23.65 -8.36
CA GLU A 40 0.01 23.99 -8.18
C GLU A 40 0.58 23.56 -6.83
N ASN A 41 -0.28 23.13 -5.89
CA ASN A 41 0.14 22.73 -4.55
C ASN A 41 1.06 21.50 -4.62
N VAL A 42 2.33 21.71 -4.25
CA VAL A 42 3.37 20.68 -4.31
C VAL A 42 3.04 19.48 -3.41
N PRO A 43 2.63 19.64 -2.12
CA PRO A 43 2.20 18.50 -1.29
C PRO A 43 1.10 17.64 -1.93
N ALA A 44 0.08 18.26 -2.52
CA ALA A 44 -1.00 17.55 -3.20
C ALA A 44 -0.50 16.77 -4.43
N LYS A 45 0.37 17.36 -5.26
CA LYS A 45 0.98 16.64 -6.40
C LYS A 45 1.79 15.42 -5.96
N VAL A 46 2.61 15.59 -4.92
CA VAL A 46 3.44 14.51 -4.37
C VAL A 46 2.54 13.39 -3.82
N ALA A 47 1.48 13.74 -3.11
CA ALA A 47 0.51 12.76 -2.60
C ALA A 47 -0.18 11.98 -3.73
N LEU A 48 -0.60 12.65 -4.81
CA LEU A 48 -1.20 12.00 -5.98
C LEU A 48 -0.21 11.10 -6.72
N ALA A 49 1.07 11.47 -6.80
CA ALA A 49 2.12 10.59 -7.32
C ALA A 49 2.27 9.32 -6.45
N GLY A 50 2.22 9.48 -5.12
CA GLY A 50 2.21 8.36 -4.17
C GLY A 50 1.01 7.43 -4.36
N VAL A 51 -0.18 7.97 -4.63
CA VAL A 51 -1.38 7.19 -4.97
C VAL A 51 -1.19 6.40 -6.26
N GLY A 52 -0.64 7.02 -7.32
CA GLY A 52 -0.36 6.33 -8.58
C GLY A 52 0.59 5.16 -8.40
N GLU A 53 1.65 5.34 -7.61
CA GLU A 53 2.60 4.29 -7.27
C GLU A 53 1.98 3.15 -6.46
N ALA A 54 1.11 3.47 -5.50
CA ALA A 54 0.39 2.46 -4.73
C ALA A 54 -0.53 1.60 -5.61
N ARG A 55 -1.30 2.23 -6.52
CA ARG A 55 -2.14 1.51 -7.49
C ARG A 55 -1.32 0.58 -8.38
N ARG A 56 -0.22 1.09 -8.95
CA ARG A 56 0.69 0.29 -9.78
C ARG A 56 1.21 -0.96 -9.06
N ARG A 57 1.47 -0.87 -7.75
CA ARG A 57 1.94 -2.00 -6.93
C ARG A 57 0.82 -2.98 -6.56
N LEU A 58 -0.42 -2.52 -6.44
CA LEU A 58 -1.58 -3.40 -6.28
C LEU A 58 -1.83 -4.24 -7.54
N ASP A 59 -1.61 -3.66 -8.71
CA ASP A 59 -1.79 -4.33 -10.01
C ASP A 59 -0.57 -5.17 -10.44
N GLU A 60 0.54 -5.11 -9.71
CA GLU A 60 1.78 -5.80 -10.08
C GLU A 60 1.66 -7.31 -9.85
N ILE A 61 1.82 -8.09 -10.92
CA ILE A 61 1.82 -9.55 -10.83
C ILE A 61 3.07 -10.00 -10.08
N GLU A 62 2.85 -10.79 -9.03
CA GLU A 62 3.92 -11.33 -8.19
C GLU A 62 4.83 -12.29 -8.98
N ARG A 63 6.15 -12.20 -8.75
CA ARG A 63 7.07 -13.25 -9.21
C ARG A 63 6.89 -14.49 -8.35
N ALA A 64 6.85 -15.67 -8.96
CA ALA A 64 6.67 -16.91 -8.22
C ALA A 64 7.76 -17.14 -7.16
N GLY A 65 7.34 -17.67 -6.01
CA GLY A 65 8.20 -18.09 -4.91
C GLY A 65 8.36 -17.04 -3.79
N LEU A 66 8.86 -17.51 -2.64
CA LEU A 66 8.91 -16.73 -1.37
C LEU A 66 9.62 -15.39 -1.50
N THR A 67 10.68 -15.29 -2.31
CA THR A 67 11.39 -14.02 -2.54
C THR A 67 10.52 -13.00 -3.27
N GLY A 68 9.69 -13.45 -4.21
CA GLY A 68 8.74 -12.59 -4.92
C GLY A 68 7.64 -12.10 -4.00
N GLU A 69 7.08 -12.99 -3.18
CA GLU A 69 6.08 -12.66 -2.15
C GLU A 69 6.61 -11.64 -1.15
N PHE A 70 7.81 -11.88 -0.61
CA PHE A 70 8.46 -10.97 0.35
C PHE A 70 8.64 -9.56 -0.24
N GLU A 71 9.17 -9.48 -1.47
CA GLU A 71 9.39 -8.19 -2.12
C GLU A 71 8.08 -7.50 -2.49
N ARG A 72 7.01 -8.25 -2.82
CA ARG A 72 5.67 -7.70 -3.01
C ARG A 72 5.14 -7.10 -1.70
N VAL A 73 5.11 -7.87 -0.62
CA VAL A 73 4.62 -7.41 0.71
C VAL A 73 5.37 -6.17 1.18
N LYS A 74 6.70 -6.16 1.03
CA LYS A 74 7.56 -5.02 1.35
C LYS A 74 7.23 -3.77 0.55
N ARG A 75 6.93 -3.90 -0.75
CA ARG A 75 6.49 -2.77 -1.59
C ARG A 75 5.11 -2.25 -1.19
N LEU A 76 4.18 -3.14 -0.83
CA LEU A 76 2.86 -2.73 -0.32
C LEU A 76 2.99 -1.99 1.02
N ALA A 77 3.74 -2.53 1.98
CA ALA A 77 4.00 -1.89 3.27
C ALA A 77 4.62 -0.48 3.11
N ARG A 78 5.60 -0.32 2.22
CA ARG A 78 6.18 1.01 1.91
C ARG A 78 5.16 1.99 1.34
N SER A 79 4.20 1.50 0.55
CA SER A 79 3.14 2.34 0.00
C SER A 79 2.18 2.78 1.11
N VAL A 80 1.85 1.89 2.05
CA VAL A 80 1.01 2.22 3.20
C VAL A 80 1.65 3.34 4.03
N VAL A 81 2.94 3.18 4.40
CA VAL A 81 3.68 4.21 5.15
C VAL A 81 3.68 5.55 4.41
N ALA A 82 4.03 5.56 3.12
CA ALA A 82 4.05 6.79 2.33
C ALA A 82 2.67 7.47 2.24
N LEU A 83 1.59 6.70 2.08
CA LEU A 83 0.24 7.27 2.04
C LEU A 83 -0.21 7.80 3.40
N CYS A 84 0.21 7.20 4.51
CA CYS A 84 0.01 7.78 5.84
C CYS A 84 0.73 9.13 5.97
N ASP A 85 2.01 9.21 5.58
CA ASP A 85 2.78 10.46 5.61
C ASP A 85 2.12 11.53 4.73
N HIS A 86 1.62 11.17 3.55
CA HIS A 86 0.89 12.09 2.68
C HIS A 86 -0.44 12.55 3.30
N HIS A 87 -1.19 11.64 3.90
CA HIS A 87 -2.42 11.98 4.61
C HIS A 87 -2.14 12.99 5.74
N GLU A 88 -1.16 12.71 6.60
CA GLU A 88 -0.76 13.60 7.69
C GLU A 88 -0.35 14.98 7.18
N ASN A 89 0.52 15.03 6.17
CA ASN A 89 0.98 16.28 5.57
C ASN A 89 -0.19 17.11 4.98
N LEU A 90 -1.13 16.47 4.28
CA LEU A 90 -2.30 17.15 3.73
C LEU A 90 -3.30 17.60 4.80
N THR A 91 -3.42 16.87 5.92
CA THR A 91 -4.27 17.30 7.03
C THR A 91 -3.66 18.41 7.87
N GLY A 92 -2.32 18.47 7.97
CA GLY A 92 -1.60 19.51 8.71
C GLY A 92 -1.41 20.80 7.90
N ALA A 93 -1.41 20.70 6.56
CA ALA A 93 -1.46 21.85 5.67
C ALA A 93 -2.92 22.31 5.56
N ALA A 94 -3.33 23.30 6.34
CA ALA A 94 -4.62 23.96 6.08
C ALA A 94 -4.64 24.49 4.63
N PRO A 95 -5.76 24.35 3.89
CA PRO A 95 -5.87 24.81 2.51
C PRO A 95 -5.68 26.32 2.35
#